data_AF-A0A7K4A2W2-F1
#
_entry.id   AF-A0A7K4A2W2-F1
#
_cell.length_a   1.000
_cell.length_b   1.000
_cell.length_c   1.000
_cell.angle_alpha   90.00
_cell.angle_beta   90.00
_cell.angle_gamma   90.00
#
_symmetry.space_group_name_H-M   'P 1'
#
loop_
_entity.id
_entity.type
_entity.pdbx_description
1 polymer ?
#
loop_
_entity_poly.entity_id
_entity_poly.type
_entity_poly.pdbx_seq_one_letter_code
_entity_poly.pdbx_strand_id
1 'polypeptide(L)'
;MTKAFILINLKTYSEGAGQRAHNIAGAAEQVADESGVLIAIAPSYMNIHPLSMHYGLPVYAQHVDGAGPGAHTGAITAEALKMAG
;
A
#
# COMPACT_ATOMS: atom_id res chain seq x y z
N MET A 1 6.47 12.21 22.37
CA MET A 1 7.53 11.88 21.38
C MET A 1 6.86 11.57 20.06
N THR A 2 7.36 12.10 18.95
CA THR A 2 6.94 11.68 17.61
C THR A 2 7.36 10.23 17.38
N LYS A 3 6.39 9.33 17.18
CA LYS A 3 6.68 7.95 16.76
C LYS A 3 7.36 7.99 15.39
N ALA A 4 8.42 7.21 15.22
CA ALA A 4 9.05 7.04 13.92
C ALA A 4 8.03 6.47 12.91
N PHE A 5 8.12 6.91 11.67
CA PHE A 5 7.28 6.43 10.56
C PHE A 5 8.18 5.87 9.46
N ILE A 6 7.84 4.66 8.99
CA ILE A 6 8.55 3.98 7.91
C ILE A 6 7.54 3.65 6.81
N LEU A 7 7.79 4.10 5.59
CA LEU A 7 7.01 3.70 4.41
C LEU A 7 7.85 2.81 3.50
N ILE A 8 7.40 1.58 3.29
CA ILE A 8 8.04 0.61 2.38
C ILE A 8 7.39 0.74 1.01
N ASN A 9 8.08 1.40 0.07
CA ASN A 9 7.61 1.48 -1.32
C ASN A 9 8.07 0.28 -2.13
N LEU A 10 7.13 -0.57 -2.55
CA LEU A 10 7.41 -1.78 -3.34
C LEU A 10 7.74 -1.46 -4.81
N LYS A 11 7.46 -0.23 -5.25
CA LYS A 11 7.64 0.23 -6.63
C LYS A 11 6.99 -0.75 -7.61
N THR A 12 7.74 -1.13 -8.64
CA THR A 12 7.36 -2.12 -9.65
C THR A 12 8.35 -3.28 -9.69
N TYR A 13 9.06 -3.54 -8.58
CA TYR A 13 9.96 -4.69 -8.50
C TYR A 13 9.16 -5.98 -8.55
N SER A 14 9.70 -7.01 -9.20
CA SER A 14 9.02 -8.31 -9.30
C SER A 14 8.80 -8.93 -7.91
N GLU A 15 9.71 -8.66 -6.99
CA GLU A 15 9.74 -9.02 -5.58
C GLU A 15 8.65 -8.31 -4.77
N GLY A 16 8.16 -7.17 -5.27
CA GLY A 16 7.11 -6.37 -4.65
C GLY A 16 5.70 -6.66 -5.19
N ALA A 17 5.48 -7.78 -5.87
CA ALA A 17 4.22 -8.11 -6.53
C ALA A 17 3.63 -9.47 -6.11
N GLY A 18 2.30 -9.57 -6.10
CA GLY A 18 1.56 -10.80 -5.83
C GLY A 18 1.95 -11.40 -4.47
N GLN A 19 2.14 -12.72 -4.42
CA GLN A 19 2.50 -13.41 -3.17
C GLN A 19 3.79 -12.87 -2.52
N ARG A 20 4.74 -12.34 -3.30
CA ARG A 20 5.96 -11.76 -2.71
C ARG A 20 5.68 -10.43 -2.00
N ALA A 21 4.71 -9.64 -2.49
CA ALA A 21 4.23 -8.46 -1.77
C ALA A 21 3.60 -8.83 -0.42
N HIS A 22 2.83 -9.92 -0.37
CA HIS A 22 2.28 -10.47 0.87
C HIS A 22 3.37 -10.88 1.86
N ASN A 23 4.44 -11.52 1.40
CA ASN A 23 5.56 -11.88 2.27
C ASN A 23 6.21 -10.64 2.90
N ILE A 24 6.39 -9.56 2.12
CA ILE A 24 6.92 -8.29 2.62
C ILE A 24 5.96 -7.64 3.62
N ALA A 25 4.66 -7.64 3.31
CA ALA A 25 3.62 -7.07 4.17
C ALA A 25 3.51 -7.81 5.51
N GLY A 26 3.49 -9.14 5.50
CA GLY A 26 3.45 -9.93 6.74
C GLY A 26 4.69 -9.71 7.62
N ALA A 27 5.88 -9.62 7.01
CA ALA A 27 7.10 -9.30 7.75
C ALA A 27 7.05 -7.88 8.33
N ALA A 28 6.53 -6.90 7.58
CA ALA A 28 6.38 -5.53 8.05
C ALA A 28 5.37 -5.40 9.20
N GLU A 29 4.26 -6.14 9.15
CA GLU A 29 3.27 -6.20 10.22
C GLU A 29 3.86 -6.78 11.51
N GLN A 30 4.55 -7.93 11.41
CA GLN A 30 5.22 -8.53 12.55
C GLN A 30 6.19 -7.56 13.23
N VAL A 31 7.02 -6.85 12.45
CA VAL A 31 7.97 -5.87 13.00
C VAL A 31 7.26 -4.65 13.58
N ALA A 32 6.16 -4.19 12.97
CA ALA A 32 5.37 -3.08 13.49
C ALA A 32 4.77 -3.43 14.86
N ASP A 33 4.23 -4.64 15.02
CA ASP A 33 3.64 -5.13 16.26
C ASP A 33 4.69 -5.31 17.36
N GLU A 34 5.85 -5.91 17.04
CA GLU A 34 6.93 -6.13 18.00
C GLU A 34 7.60 -4.83 18.47
N SER A 35 7.79 -3.87 17.55
CA SER A 35 8.53 -2.63 17.83
C SER A 35 7.64 -1.46 18.27
N GLY A 36 6.34 -1.49 17.99
CA GLY A 36 5.40 -0.39 18.18
C GLY A 36 5.62 0.82 17.26
N VAL A 37 6.51 0.69 16.26
CA VAL A 37 6.77 1.69 15.21
C VAL A 37 5.67 1.66 14.16
N LEU A 38 5.27 2.82 13.64
CA LEU A 38 4.30 2.89 12.54
C LEU A 38 5.00 2.55 11.23
N ILE A 39 4.71 1.37 10.70
CA ILE A 39 5.19 0.92 9.39
C ILE A 39 4.01 0.87 8.43
N ALA A 40 4.18 1.46 7.24
CA ALA A 40 3.21 1.45 6.17
C ALA A 40 3.82 0.86 4.89
N ILE A 41 2.97 0.45 3.96
CA ILE A 41 3.39 -0.15 2.69
C ILE A 41 2.73 0.55 1.50
N ALA A 42 3.50 0.76 0.44
CA ALA A 42 3.00 1.27 -0.83
C ALA A 42 3.18 0.22 -1.94
N PRO A 43 2.19 -0.67 -2.15
CA PRO A 43 2.25 -1.72 -3.16
C PRO A 43 1.81 -1.20 -4.54
N SER A 44 1.92 -2.01 -5.59
CA SER A 44 1.30 -1.68 -6.89
C SER A 44 -0.22 -1.64 -6.77
N TYR A 45 -0.90 -0.94 -7.69
CA TYR A 45 -2.36 -0.70 -7.58
C TYR A 45 -3.19 -1.99 -7.44
N MET A 46 -2.82 -3.03 -8.18
CA MET A 46 -3.48 -4.35 -8.15
C MET A 46 -3.34 -5.06 -6.80
N ASN A 47 -2.37 -4.63 -6.00
CA ASN A 47 -2.08 -5.19 -4.69
C ASN A 47 -2.63 -4.33 -3.54
N ILE A 48 -3.19 -3.14 -3.78
CA ILE A 48 -3.77 -2.29 -2.71
C ILE A 48 -4.87 -3.04 -1.96
N HIS A 49 -5.88 -3.52 -2.69
CA HIS A 49 -7.03 -4.22 -2.10
C HIS A 49 -6.66 -5.51 -1.36
N PRO A 50 -5.90 -6.46 -1.93
CA PRO A 50 -5.56 -7.67 -1.19
C PRO A 50 -4.72 -7.36 0.05
N LEU A 51 -3.77 -6.41 0.00
CA LEU A 51 -3.00 -6.08 1.20
C LEU A 51 -3.83 -5.36 2.27
N SER A 52 -4.72 -4.44 1.88
CA SER A 52 -5.55 -3.70 2.85
C SER A 52 -6.56 -4.60 3.57
N MET A 53 -7.00 -5.68 2.92
CA MET A 53 -7.93 -6.65 3.51
C MET A 53 -7.26 -7.71 4.37
N HIS A 54 -5.98 -8.02 4.11
CA HIS A 54 -5.26 -9.12 4.77
C HIS A 54 -4.38 -8.68 5.94
N TYR A 55 -3.97 -7.42 6.01
CA TYR A 55 -3.05 -6.90 7.04
C TYR A 55 -3.60 -5.65 7.71
N GLY A 56 -3.18 -5.40 8.96
CA GLY A 56 -3.46 -4.19 9.74
C GLY A 56 -2.52 -3.02 9.45
N LEU A 57 -1.60 -3.17 8.48
CA LEU A 57 -0.70 -2.10 8.04
C LEU A 57 -1.46 -0.99 7.30
N PRO A 58 -1.10 0.29 7.49
CA PRO A 58 -1.53 1.35 6.58
C PRO A 58 -1.01 1.07 5.16
N VAL A 59 -1.94 1.02 4.19
CA VAL A 59 -1.63 0.84 2.77
C VAL A 59 -1.77 2.18 2.05
N TYR A 60 -0.70 2.61 1.38
CA TYR A 60 -0.66 3.84 0.59
C TYR A 60 -0.64 3.52 -0.90
N ALA A 61 -1.33 4.34 -1.70
CA ALA A 61 -1.13 4.34 -3.13
C ALA A 61 0.25 4.93 -3.47
N GLN A 62 0.90 4.42 -4.52
CA GLN A 62 2.16 4.97 -4.99
C GLN A 62 2.00 6.31 -5.73
N HIS A 63 0.81 6.58 -6.27
CA HIS A 63 0.49 7.75 -7.07
C HIS A 63 -1.04 7.93 -7.15
N VAL A 64 -1.48 9.15 -7.46
CA VAL A 64 -2.86 9.52 -7.76
C VAL A 64 -2.86 10.60 -8.83
N ASP A 65 -3.74 10.47 -9.82
CA ASP A 65 -3.94 11.48 -10.86
C ASP A 65 -4.95 12.52 -10.39
N GLY A 66 -4.73 13.78 -10.80
CA GLY A 66 -5.65 14.90 -10.55
C GLY A 66 -6.92 14.86 -11.40
N ALA A 67 -7.54 13.70 -11.51
CA ALA A 67 -8.76 13.46 -12.29
C ALA A 67 -9.87 12.91 -11.37
N GLY A 68 -11.09 13.39 -11.58
CA GLY A 68 -12.28 12.84 -10.93
C GLY A 68 -12.84 11.62 -11.69
N PRO A 69 -13.95 11.05 -11.23
CA PRO A 69 -14.64 9.97 -11.93
C PRO A 69 -15.08 10.39 -13.34
N GLY A 70 -14.70 9.62 -14.37
CA GLY A 70 -15.04 9.96 -15.75
C GLY A 70 -14.24 9.21 -16.81
N ALA A 71 -14.24 9.75 -18.03
CA ALA A 71 -13.58 9.17 -19.21
C ALA A 71 -12.05 9.42 -19.20
N HIS A 72 -11.37 8.88 -18.19
CA HIS A 72 -9.93 9.03 -17.96
C HIS A 72 -9.21 7.67 -18.02
N THR A 73 -9.31 6.97 -19.14
CA THR A 73 -8.71 5.62 -19.29
C THR A 73 -7.23 5.63 -18.93
N GLY A 74 -6.85 4.75 -17.99
CA GLY A 74 -5.48 4.61 -17.49
C GLY A 74 -5.12 5.52 -16.31
N ALA A 75 -5.96 6.51 -15.97
CA ALA A 75 -5.75 7.34 -14.79
C ALA A 75 -6.14 6.60 -13.51
N ILE A 76 -5.45 6.94 -12.42
CA ILE A 76 -5.67 6.44 -11.07
C ILE A 76 -6.34 7.53 -10.25
N THR A 77 -7.67 7.48 -10.12
CA THR A 77 -8.42 8.51 -9.39
C THR A 77 -8.35 8.32 -7.88
N ALA A 78 -8.49 9.41 -7.12
CA ALA A 78 -8.52 9.36 -5.66
C ALA A 78 -9.67 8.48 -5.13
N GLU A 79 -10.84 8.54 -5.77
CA GLU A 79 -12.01 7.74 -5.40
C GLU A 79 -11.75 6.24 -5.63
N ALA A 80 -11.12 5.86 -6.75
CA ALA A 80 -10.80 4.45 -7.04
C ALA A 80 -9.81 3.88 -6.02
N LEU A 81 -8.79 4.65 -5.66
CA LEU A 81 -7.85 4.28 -4.61
C LEU A 81 -8.55 4.09 -3.27
N LYS A 82 -9.41 5.05 -2.89
CA LYS A 82 -10.13 4.98 -1.61
C LYS A 82 -11.11 3.80 -1.53
N MET A 83 -11.68 3.37 -2.65
CA MET A 83 -12.54 2.19 -2.72
C MET A 83 -11.74 0.88 -2.65
N ALA A 84 -10.47 0.88 -3.06
CA ALA A 84 -9.63 -0.31 -3.00
C ALA A 84 -9.22 -0.67 -1.56
N GLY A 85 -9.11 0.30 -0.65
CA GLY A 85 -8.75 0.12 0.76
C GLY A 85 -8.20 1.39 1.38
#